data_AF-A0A932QJA3-F1
#
_entry.id   AF-A0A932QJA3-F1
#
_cell.length_a   1.000
_cell.length_b   1.000
_cell.length_c   1.000
_cell.angle_alpha   90.00
_cell.angle_beta   90.00
_cell.angle_gamma   90.00
#
_symmetry.space_group_name_H-M   'P 1'
#
loop_
_entity.id
_entity.type
_entity.pdbx_description
1 polymer ?
#
loop_
_entity_poly.entity_id
_entity_poly.type
_entity_poly.pdbx_seq_one_letter_code
_entity_poly.pdbx_strand_id
1 'polypeptide(L)' 'MRSIADVVGASGLSGYAIVALILFFLAFLAVLAAVLSPARSSYYERAGRLPLDDLTPQTPREP' A
#
# COMPACT_ATOMS: atom_id res chain seq x y z
N MET A 1 33.76 14.50 -25.75
CA MET A 1 32.89 15.02 -24.68
C MET A 1 32.65 13.89 -23.70
N ARG A 2 33.12 13.99 -22.46
CA ARG A 2 32.80 13.01 -21.41
C ARG A 2 31.34 13.21 -21.02
N SER A 3 30.55 12.14 -21.10
CA SER A 3 29.12 12.17 -20.77
C SER A 3 28.94 12.51 -19.28
N ILE A 4 27.92 13.30 -18.95
CA ILE A 4 27.50 13.58 -17.57
C ILE A 4 27.30 12.26 -16.78
N ALA A 5 26.83 11.21 -17.46
CA ALA A 5 26.67 9.87 -16.88
C ALA A 5 27.99 9.29 -16.33
N ASP A 6 29.12 9.61 -16.96
CA ASP A 6 30.45 9.12 -16.58
C ASP A 6 30.98 9.86 -15.34
N VAL A 7 30.66 11.16 -15.23
CA VAL A 7 30.99 12.00 -14.06
C VAL A 7 30.12 11.64 -12.85
N VAL A 8 28.85 11.32 -13.08
CA VAL A 8 27.91 10.86 -12.06
C VAL A 8 28.29 9.45 -11.57
N GLY A 9 28.71 8.56 -12.46
CA GLY A 9 29.17 7.21 -12.11
C GLY A 9 30.45 7.20 -11.28
N ALA A 10 31.41 8.09 -11.58
CA ALA A 10 32.73 8.12 -10.93
C ALA A 10 32.79 8.89 -9.60
N SER A 11 31.78 9.71 -9.26
CA SER A 11 31.82 10.66 -8.13
C SER A 11 31.35 10.10 -6.78
N GLY A 12 31.31 8.78 -6.60
CA GLY A 12 30.79 8.16 -5.36
C GLY A 12 29.27 8.29 -5.19
N LEU A 13 28.58 8.96 -6.12
CA LEU A 13 27.12 9.05 -6.15
C LEU A 13 26.46 7.67 -6.37
N SER A 14 27.15 6.76 -7.08
CA SER A 14 26.66 5.40 -7.29
C SER A 14 26.42 4.66 -5.97
N GLY A 15 27.25 4.88 -4.95
CA GLY A 15 27.08 4.28 -3.63
C GLY A 15 25.77 4.73 -2.96
N TYR A 16 25.49 6.03 -2.97
CA TYR A 16 24.25 6.58 -2.43
C TYR A 16 23.03 6.15 -3.22
N ALA A 17 23.13 6.06 -4.55
CA ALA A 17 22.05 5.57 -5.40
C ALA A 17 21.71 4.10 -5.09
N ILE A 18 22.71 3.26 -4.87
CA ILE A 18 22.51 1.86 -4.47
C ILE A 18 21.79 1.78 -3.12
N VAL A 19 22.25 2.55 -2.12
CA VAL A 19 21.63 2.58 -0.79
C VAL A 19 20.18 3.05 -0.87
N ALA A 20 19.90 4.13 -1.60
CA ALA A 20 18.56 4.66 -1.78
C ALA A 20 17.64 3.64 -2.48
N LEU A 21 18.14 2.91 -3.48
CA LEU A 21 17.37 1.89 -4.18
C LEU A 21 17.00 0.72 -3.24
N ILE A 22 17.94 0.29 -2.40
CA ILE A 22 17.69 -0.78 -1.42
C ILE A 22 16.64 -0.33 -0.39
N LEU A 23 16.78 0.88 0.15
CA LEU A 23 15.81 1.43 1.11
C LEU A 23 14.41 1.58 0.49
N PHE A 24 14.34 2.09 -0.73
CA PHE A 24 13.09 2.20 -1.49
C PHE A 24 12.46 0.83 -1.71
N PHE A 25 13.26 -0.16 -2.12
CA PHE A 25 12.77 -1.51 -2.37
C PHE A 25 12.25 -2.18 -1.08
N LEU A 26 12.95 -2.02 0.04
CA LEU A 26 12.49 -2.53 1.34
C LEU A 26 11.19 -1.86 1.79
N ALA A 27 11.08 -0.53 1.65
CA ALA A 27 9.85 0.19 1.95
C ALA A 27 8.69 -0.26 1.07
N PHE A 28 8.94 -0.43 -0.24
CA PHE A 28 7.96 -0.95 -1.18
C PHE A 28 7.48 -2.35 -0.77
N LEU A 29 8.39 -3.27 -0.45
CA LEU A 29 8.02 -4.61 0.01
C LEU A 29 7.22 -4.58 1.31
N ALA A 30 7.57 -3.70 2.26
CA ALA A 30 6.82 -3.55 3.50
C ALA A 30 5.38 -3.09 3.24
N VAL A 31 5.19 -2.10 2.36
CA VAL A 31 3.85 -1.62 1.96
C VAL A 31 3.10 -2.70 1.20
N LEU A 32 3.75 -3.37 0.24
CA LEU A 32 3.14 -4.44 -0.54
C LEU A 32 2.68 -5.58 0.37
N ALA A 33 3.52 -5.99 1.33
CA ALA A 33 3.16 -6.98 2.33
C ALA A 33 2.00 -6.50 3.21
N ALA A 34 1.98 -5.23 3.62
CA ALA A 34 0.88 -4.67 4.41
C ALA A 34 -0.46 -4.63 3.62
N VAL A 35 -0.40 -4.38 2.31
CA VAL A 35 -1.57 -4.33 1.43
C VAL A 35 -2.09 -5.74 1.11
N LEU A 36 -1.19 -6.68 0.80
CA LEU A 36 -1.55 -8.08 0.51
C LEU A 36 -1.82 -8.90 1.79
N SER A 37 -1.40 -8.42 2.96
CA SER A 37 -1.56 -9.17 4.20
C SER A 37 -3.06 -9.43 4.46
N PRO A 38 -3.45 -10.71 4.59
CA PRO A 38 -4.81 -11.09 4.94
C PRO A 38 -5.17 -10.69 6.38
N ALA A 39 -4.29 -10.01 7.13
CA ALA A 39 -4.63 -9.46 8.44
C ALA A 39 -5.88 -8.56 8.43
N ARG A 40 -6.20 -7.91 7.28
CA ARG A 40 -7.46 -7.16 7.12
C ARG A 40 -8.64 -8.03 6.67
N SER A 41 -8.42 -9.23 6.12
CA SER A 41 -9.50 -10.09 5.63
C SER A 41 -10.41 -10.54 6.76
N SER A 42 -9.87 -10.79 7.96
CA SER A 42 -10.67 -11.15 9.14
C SER A 42 -11.61 -10.02 9.60
N TYR A 43 -11.18 -8.76 9.46
CA TYR A 43 -12.01 -7.59 9.72
C TYR A 43 -13.12 -7.44 8.67
N TYR A 44 -12.79 -7.59 7.39
CA TYR A 44 -13.77 -7.52 6.30
C TYR A 44 -14.76 -8.68 6.31
N GLU A 45 -14.32 -9.89 6.66
CA GLU A 45 -15.18 -11.06 6.78
C GLU A 45 -16.14 -10.92 7.98
N ARG A 46 -15.69 -10.28 9.08
CA ARG A 46 -16.55 -9.93 10.21
C ARG A 46 -17.54 -8.81 9.86
N ALA A 47 -17.10 -7.81 9.12
CA ALA A 47 -17.96 -6.72 8.65
C ALA A 47 -19.03 -7.19 7.66
N GLY A 48 -18.69 -8.13 6.76
CA GLY A 48 -19.64 -8.74 5.83
C GLY A 48 -20.65 -9.69 6.48
N ARG A 49 -20.43 -10.09 7.73
CA ARG A 49 -21.36 -10.88 8.55
C ARG A 49 -22.23 -10.01 9.48
N LEU A 50 -22.02 -8.69 9.51
CA LEU A 50 -22.92 -7.82 10.25
C LEU A 50 -24.29 -7.86 9.56
N PRO A 51 -25.39 -8.11 10.31
CA PRO A 51 -26.72 -8.01 9.76
C PRO A 51 -26.92 -6.60 9.20
N LEU A 52 -27.40 -6.51 7.96
CA LEU A 52 -27.79 -5.24 7.37
C LEU A 52 -28.93 -4.69 8.24
N ASP A 53 -28.71 -3.56 8.91
CA ASP A 53 -29.73 -2.89 9.74
C ASP A 53 -30.99 -2.47 8.94
N ASP A 54 -30.97 -2.66 7.61
CA ASP A 54 -32.09 -2.53 6.68
C ASP A 54 -33.21 -3.58 6.86
N LEU A 55 -33.06 -4.55 7.77
CA LEU A 55 -34.17 -5.45 8.15
C LEU A 55 -35.19 -4.80 9.08
N THR A 56 -35.13 -3.49 9.31
CA THR A 56 -36.25 -2.77 9.91
C THR A 56 -37.25 -2.46 8.79
N PRO A 57 -38.41 -3.13 8.71
CA PRO A 57 -39.42 -2.75 7.73
C PRO A 57 -39.86 -1.33 8.07
N GLN A 58 -39.51 -0.36 7.23
CA GLN A 58 -40.09 0.97 7.31
C GLN A 58 -41.58 0.80 7.01
N THR A 59 -42.40 0.68 8.06
CA THR A 59 -43.85 0.62 7.90
C THR A 59 -44.26 1.95 7.26
N PRO A 60 -44.90 1.94 6.08
CA PRO A 60 -45.36 3.18 5.46
C PRO A 60 -46.24 3.93 6.45
N ARG A 61 -45.92 5.20 6.75
CA ARG A 61 -46.87 6.07 7.46
C ARG A 61 -48.03 6.31 6.51
N GLU A 62 -49.17 5.68 6.79
CA GLU A 62 -50.43 6.06 6.13
C GLU A 62 -50.79 7.51 6.52
N PRO A 63 -51.20 8.33 5.53
CA PRO A 63 -51.66 9.70 5.75
C PRO A 63 -53.08 9.78 6.35
#